data_AF-A0A1E3QZD1-F1
#
_entry.id   AF-A0A1E3QZD1-F1
#
_cell.length_a   1.000
_cell.length_b   1.000
_cell.length_c   1.000
_cell.angle_alpha   90.00
_cell.angle_beta   90.00
_cell.angle_gamma   90.00
#
_symmetry.space_group_name_H-M   'P 1'
#
loop_
_entity.id
_entity.type
_entity.pdbx_description
1 polymer ?
#
loop_
_entity_poly.entity_id
_entity_poly.type
_entity_poly.pdbx_seq_one_letter_code
_entity_poly.pdbx_strand_id
1 'polypeptide(L)'
;MRAPESYNEVSRRKSVEQYSYLPQWQDSDKFRHIVQEAARTFEMRGCTISLIDQAKQLVKYSHGWDTKECPRKLSIDGHAILSLGYFVLLDASKDWRTENNPFVKGVPGIRFYAAVPLVLKNNNVIGAFAVFDHLARVSFTEEKIRALQLMARDVMEILNTPITKEQLTRAHDARMGQSVAHRIGRATARGDFFTTPIFEKDGSGGPYNQNHNFRLGKCADAVSYADQDVWRAVYNAHDVKAASATLCKLLIAKKSLDLVYIMEIRIVEPFQILGEYFPPENKIDAENYRYATKLVRTGTEDVTTRILGIVGPHSTLAKTEMALHCKAFSSEFGCLYRSKARDVRYHSGIEMPFYRHAAKLVREKRILKGQPQPTEKMVLVYHKSGGYLIGAFSEHDAHFSEETINMMFTSASMLRTIYFSSLD
;
A
#
# COMPACT_ATOMS: atom_id res chain seq x y z
N MET A 1 -3.49 -13.83 -20.70
CA MET A 1 -2.34 -14.76 -20.55
C MET A 1 -1.26 -14.06 -19.73
N ARG A 2 -0.34 -14.77 -19.06
CA ARG A 2 0.76 -14.11 -18.29
C ARG A 2 1.73 -13.43 -19.27
N ALA A 3 2.07 -12.16 -19.04
CA ALA A 3 3.06 -11.46 -19.85
C ALA A 3 4.41 -12.20 -19.80
N PRO A 4 5.11 -12.38 -20.93
CA PRO A 4 6.34 -13.19 -20.97
C PRO A 4 7.48 -12.55 -20.18
N GLU A 5 8.43 -13.37 -19.76
CA GLU A 5 9.69 -12.91 -19.16
C GLU A 5 10.68 -12.53 -20.26
N SER A 6 11.54 -11.53 -20.01
CA SER A 6 12.56 -11.16 -20.99
C SER A 6 13.73 -12.16 -20.97
N TYR A 7 14.49 -12.22 -22.07
CA TYR A 7 15.65 -13.11 -22.21
C TYR A 7 16.66 -13.00 -21.05
N ASN A 8 16.83 -11.80 -20.47
CA ASN A 8 17.70 -11.56 -19.32
C ASN A 8 16.95 -10.82 -18.19
N GLU A 9 15.87 -11.44 -17.71
CA GLU A 9 14.96 -10.87 -16.72
C GLU A 9 15.68 -10.49 -15.41
N VAL A 10 16.71 -11.24 -14.99
CA VAL A 10 17.48 -10.94 -13.77
C VAL A 10 18.26 -9.62 -13.90
N SER A 11 18.97 -9.42 -15.02
CA SER A 11 19.70 -8.17 -15.28
C SER A 11 18.73 -6.99 -15.41
N ARG A 12 17.66 -7.19 -16.17
CA ARG A 12 16.60 -6.19 -16.37
C ARG A 12 15.99 -5.76 -15.04
N ARG A 13 15.68 -6.70 -14.14
CA ARG A 13 15.09 -6.43 -12.82
C ARG A 13 16.01 -5.61 -11.93
N LYS A 14 17.33 -5.88 -11.92
CA LYS A 14 18.29 -5.03 -11.19
C LYS A 14 18.24 -3.59 -11.68
N SER A 15 18.15 -3.39 -13.00
CA SER A 15 17.98 -2.06 -13.59
C SER A 15 16.64 -1.43 -13.22
N VAL A 16 15.54 -2.18 -13.23
CA VAL A 16 14.22 -1.68 -12.80
C VAL A 16 14.23 -1.24 -11.35
N GLU A 17 14.85 -2.01 -10.46
CA GLU A 17 14.96 -1.68 -9.04
C GLU A 17 15.73 -0.37 -8.83
N GLN A 18 16.87 -0.20 -9.51
CA GLN A 18 17.66 1.03 -9.49
C GLN A 18 16.86 2.23 -10.01
N TYR A 19 16.14 2.05 -11.12
CA TYR A 19 15.36 3.12 -11.75
C TYR A 19 14.04 3.39 -11.02
N SER A 20 13.52 2.49 -10.20
CA SER A 20 12.22 2.64 -9.54
C SER A 20 12.18 3.76 -8.50
N TYR A 21 13.32 4.09 -7.90
CA TYR A 21 13.41 5.03 -6.78
C TYR A 21 14.28 6.24 -7.06
N LEU A 22 14.48 6.54 -8.35
CA LEU A 22 15.26 7.69 -8.77
C LEU A 22 14.66 9.01 -8.25
N PRO A 23 15.46 9.91 -7.62
CA PRO A 23 15.01 11.24 -7.21
C PRO A 23 14.36 12.05 -8.33
N GLN A 24 14.74 11.77 -9.58
CA GLN A 24 14.20 12.41 -10.77
C GLN A 24 12.68 12.30 -10.82
N TRP A 25 12.09 11.18 -10.35
CA TRP A 25 10.63 11.01 -10.22
C TRP A 25 9.97 11.95 -9.20
N GLN A 26 10.70 12.86 -8.55
CA GLN A 26 10.10 13.92 -7.74
C GLN A 26 9.76 15.16 -8.59
N ASP A 27 10.33 15.27 -9.80
CA ASP A 27 10.03 16.33 -10.76
C ASP A 27 8.68 16.06 -11.45
N SER A 28 7.59 16.13 -10.66
CA SER A 28 6.25 15.73 -11.09
C SER A 28 5.74 16.54 -12.28
N ASP A 29 6.15 17.79 -12.38
CA ASP A 29 5.61 18.72 -13.37
C ASP A 29 6.11 18.37 -14.78
N LYS A 30 7.40 18.01 -14.92
CA LYS A 30 7.94 17.57 -16.21
C LYS A 30 7.29 16.29 -16.71
N PHE A 31 7.17 15.27 -15.86
CA PHE A 31 6.58 14.00 -16.29
C PHE A 31 5.07 14.12 -16.53
N ARG A 32 4.34 14.89 -15.70
CA ARG A 32 2.92 15.19 -15.94
C ARG A 32 2.72 15.93 -17.26
N HIS A 33 3.58 16.90 -17.55
CA HIS A 33 3.55 17.62 -18.83
C HIS A 33 3.74 16.66 -20.00
N ILE A 34 4.73 15.75 -19.95
CA ILE A 34 4.98 14.77 -21.02
C ILE A 34 3.75 13.86 -21.26
N VAL A 35 3.16 13.28 -20.21
CA VAL A 35 1.99 12.38 -20.40
C VAL A 35 0.75 13.13 -20.88
N GLN A 36 0.56 14.39 -20.46
CA GLN A 36 -0.53 15.24 -20.94
C GLN A 36 -0.31 15.67 -22.39
N GLU A 37 0.93 16.03 -22.75
CA GLU A 37 1.30 16.41 -24.11
C GLU A 37 1.11 15.24 -25.07
N ALA A 38 1.57 14.04 -24.70
CA ALA A 38 1.37 12.85 -25.50
C ALA A 38 -0.12 12.55 -25.72
N ALA A 39 -0.92 12.55 -24.65
CA ALA A 39 -2.37 12.35 -24.77
C ALA A 39 -3.01 13.37 -25.73
N ARG A 40 -2.59 14.64 -25.68
CA ARG A 40 -3.09 15.69 -26.57
C ARG A 40 -2.62 15.55 -28.01
N THR A 41 -1.32 15.38 -28.23
CA THR A 41 -0.69 15.25 -29.55
C THR A 41 -1.25 14.07 -30.33
N PHE A 42 -1.49 12.95 -29.64
CA PHE A 42 -2.03 11.75 -30.27
C PHE A 42 -3.57 11.68 -30.25
N GLU A 43 -4.24 12.65 -29.63
CA GLU A 43 -5.70 12.67 -29.42
C GLU A 43 -6.20 11.39 -28.75
N MET A 44 -5.53 10.99 -27.67
CA MET A 44 -5.79 9.76 -26.92
C MET A 44 -6.32 10.08 -25.52
N ARG A 45 -7.20 9.22 -25.01
CA ARG A 45 -7.80 9.39 -23.68
C ARG A 45 -6.79 9.27 -22.54
N GLY A 46 -5.73 8.49 -22.74
CA GLY A 46 -4.72 8.34 -21.70
C GLY A 46 -3.32 8.02 -22.20
N CYS A 47 -2.37 8.24 -21.30
CA CYS A 47 -0.95 8.00 -21.49
C CYS A 47 -0.32 7.57 -20.17
N THR A 48 0.68 6.70 -20.20
CA THR A 48 1.43 6.27 -19.02
C THR A 48 2.92 6.18 -19.25
N ILE A 49 3.68 6.49 -18.18
CA ILE A 49 5.07 6.11 -17.99
C ILE A 49 5.07 5.01 -16.93
N SER A 50 5.47 3.80 -17.32
CA SER A 50 5.42 2.62 -16.45
C SER A 50 6.77 1.92 -16.38
N LEU A 51 7.11 1.38 -15.21
CA LEU A 51 8.21 0.43 -15.03
C LEU A 51 7.65 -0.97 -14.81
N ILE A 52 8.31 -1.99 -15.36
CA ILE A 52 7.84 -3.37 -15.28
C ILE A 52 8.75 -4.19 -14.37
N ASP A 53 8.23 -4.59 -13.22
CA ASP A 53 8.91 -5.47 -12.27
C ASP A 53 8.49 -6.95 -12.50
N GLN A 54 8.98 -7.88 -11.70
CA GLN A 54 8.68 -9.31 -11.80
C GLN A 54 7.18 -9.59 -11.63
N ALA A 55 6.53 -8.96 -10.65
CA ALA A 55 5.14 -9.26 -10.30
C ALA A 55 4.13 -8.19 -10.76
N LYS A 56 4.61 -6.96 -11.00
CA LYS A 56 3.76 -5.78 -11.18
C LYS A 56 4.32 -4.78 -12.21
N GLN A 57 3.40 -4.04 -12.80
CA GLN A 57 3.66 -2.78 -13.48
C GLN A 57 3.51 -1.67 -12.45
N LEU A 58 4.53 -0.82 -12.33
CA LEU A 58 4.55 0.39 -11.52
C LEU A 58 4.30 1.58 -12.44
N VAL A 59 3.12 2.17 -12.35
CA VAL A 59 2.78 3.39 -13.10
C VAL A 59 3.36 4.57 -12.36
N LYS A 60 4.38 5.20 -12.95
CA LYS A 60 5.06 6.36 -12.35
C LYS A 60 4.26 7.63 -12.57
N TYR A 61 3.78 7.80 -13.80
CA TYR A 61 2.94 8.92 -14.20
C TYR A 61 1.91 8.46 -15.19
N SER A 62 0.74 9.07 -15.10
CA SER A 62 -0.37 8.76 -15.97
C SER A 62 -1.21 10.00 -16.25
N HIS A 63 -1.87 9.97 -17.40
CA HIS A 63 -2.99 10.82 -17.74
C HIS A 63 -4.13 9.90 -18.18
N GLY A 64 -5.36 10.17 -17.75
CA GLY A 64 -6.53 9.36 -18.13
C GLY A 64 -6.63 7.97 -17.48
N TRP A 65 -5.75 7.65 -16.51
CA TRP A 65 -5.81 6.40 -15.73
C TRP A 65 -5.21 6.59 -14.33
N ASP A 66 -5.96 6.26 -13.27
CA ASP A 66 -5.60 6.56 -11.87
C ASP A 66 -4.99 5.38 -11.10
N THR A 67 -4.51 4.36 -11.81
CA THR A 67 -3.92 3.17 -11.18
C THR A 67 -2.42 3.34 -11.01
N LYS A 68 -1.93 3.28 -9.76
CA LYS A 68 -0.49 3.39 -9.43
C LYS A 68 0.30 2.10 -9.68
N GLU A 69 -0.35 0.96 -9.54
CA GLU A 69 0.26 -0.32 -9.86
C GLU A 69 -0.79 -1.32 -10.32
N CYS A 70 -0.39 -2.20 -11.24
CA CYS A 70 -1.22 -3.32 -11.65
C CYS A 70 -0.40 -4.61 -11.75
N PRO A 71 -1.03 -5.78 -11.62
CA PRO A 71 -0.36 -7.04 -11.85
C PRO A 71 0.31 -7.12 -13.23
N ARG A 72 1.57 -7.61 -13.31
CA ARG A 72 2.23 -7.83 -14.61
C ARG A 72 1.45 -8.79 -15.50
N LYS A 73 0.72 -9.75 -14.91
CA LYS A 73 -0.18 -10.66 -15.65
C LYS A 73 -1.32 -9.93 -16.41
N LEU A 74 -1.66 -8.70 -16.01
CA LEU A 74 -2.70 -7.87 -16.64
C LEU A 74 -2.09 -6.69 -17.43
N SER A 75 -0.77 -6.52 -17.37
CA SER A 75 -0.06 -5.40 -17.97
C SER A 75 0.10 -5.60 -19.48
N ILE A 76 -0.41 -4.65 -20.28
CA ILE A 76 -0.12 -4.60 -21.72
C ILE A 76 1.34 -4.13 -21.93
N ASP A 77 1.85 -3.24 -21.08
CA ASP A 77 3.25 -2.81 -21.07
C ASP A 77 4.21 -4.01 -20.92
N GLY A 78 3.81 -5.05 -20.18
CA GLY A 78 4.56 -6.29 -20.02
C GLY A 78 4.79 -7.06 -21.33
N HIS A 79 3.94 -6.86 -22.33
CA HIS A 79 4.17 -7.36 -23.69
C HIS A 79 5.01 -6.37 -24.52
N ALA A 80 4.79 -5.06 -24.32
CA ALA A 80 5.52 -4.01 -25.03
C ALA A 80 7.03 -4.03 -24.75
N ILE A 81 7.46 -4.36 -23.51
CA ILE A 81 8.90 -4.44 -23.16
C ILE A 81 9.69 -5.51 -23.92
N LEU A 82 9.00 -6.42 -24.63
CA LEU A 82 9.61 -7.48 -25.43
C LEU A 82 9.74 -7.09 -26.91
N SER A 83 9.20 -5.94 -27.30
CA SER A 83 9.29 -5.43 -28.67
C SER A 83 10.63 -4.73 -28.92
N LEU A 84 11.18 -4.87 -30.13
CA LEU A 84 12.47 -4.29 -30.53
C LEU A 84 12.41 -2.79 -30.88
N GLY A 85 11.27 -2.13 -30.70
CA GLY A 85 11.15 -0.70 -30.99
C GLY A 85 9.81 -0.08 -30.60
N TYR A 86 8.71 -0.73 -30.95
CA TYR A 86 7.36 -0.29 -30.57
C TYR A 86 6.39 -1.47 -30.53
N PHE A 87 5.25 -1.26 -29.88
CA PHE A 87 4.17 -2.22 -29.75
C PHE A 87 2.84 -1.51 -29.99
N VAL A 88 2.10 -1.91 -31.03
CA VAL A 88 0.83 -1.26 -31.41
C VAL A 88 -0.27 -2.30 -31.52
N LEU A 89 -1.40 -2.02 -30.86
CA LEU A 89 -2.68 -2.71 -30.97
C LEU A 89 -3.70 -1.71 -31.50
N LEU A 90 -4.10 -1.89 -32.75
CA LEU A 90 -5.16 -1.10 -33.38
C LEU A 90 -6.54 -1.39 -32.74
N ASP A 91 -6.75 -2.65 -32.34
CA ASP A 91 -7.88 -3.10 -31.54
C ASP A 91 -7.46 -4.25 -30.60
N ALA A 92 -7.23 -3.91 -29.33
CA ALA A 92 -6.84 -4.81 -28.25
C ALA A 92 -7.92 -5.86 -27.92
N SER A 93 -9.17 -5.66 -28.34
CA SER A 93 -10.23 -6.66 -28.19
C SER A 93 -10.14 -7.80 -29.21
N LYS A 94 -9.37 -7.59 -30.29
CA LYS A 94 -9.13 -8.58 -31.37
C LYS A 94 -7.76 -9.25 -31.28
N ASP A 95 -6.90 -8.77 -30.39
CA ASP A 95 -5.57 -9.35 -30.20
C ASP A 95 -5.63 -10.51 -29.20
N TRP A 96 -5.24 -11.71 -29.63
CA TRP A 96 -5.28 -12.93 -28.82
C TRP A 96 -4.54 -12.83 -27.48
N ARG A 97 -3.58 -11.90 -27.34
CA ARG A 97 -2.83 -11.67 -26.09
C ARG A 97 -3.65 -10.88 -25.07
N THR A 98 -4.50 -9.97 -25.55
CA THR A 98 -5.20 -8.95 -24.74
C THR A 98 -6.73 -9.03 -24.78
N GLU A 99 -7.33 -9.82 -25.67
CA GLU A 99 -8.79 -9.95 -25.83
C GLU A 99 -9.51 -10.30 -24.51
N ASN A 100 -8.87 -11.09 -23.66
CA ASN A 100 -9.38 -11.54 -22.36
C ASN A 100 -8.86 -10.70 -21.18
N ASN A 101 -8.16 -9.59 -21.45
CA ASN A 101 -7.61 -8.73 -20.41
C ASN A 101 -8.74 -7.90 -19.75
N PRO A 102 -8.82 -7.85 -18.40
CA PRO A 102 -9.78 -7.01 -17.69
C PRO A 102 -9.76 -5.54 -18.07
N PHE A 103 -8.59 -4.96 -18.40
CA PHE A 103 -8.52 -3.55 -18.83
C PHE A 103 -9.05 -3.32 -20.24
N VAL A 104 -9.17 -4.39 -21.04
CA VAL A 104 -9.83 -4.37 -22.35
C VAL A 104 -11.32 -4.61 -22.18
N LYS A 105 -11.74 -5.65 -21.43
CA LYS A 105 -13.17 -6.00 -21.27
C LYS A 105 -13.95 -5.05 -20.35
N GLY A 106 -13.34 -4.61 -19.27
CA GLY A 106 -13.91 -3.69 -18.27
C GLY A 106 -13.21 -2.33 -18.29
N VAL A 107 -13.41 -1.52 -17.25
CA VAL A 107 -12.78 -0.19 -17.13
C VAL A 107 -11.24 -0.32 -17.11
N PRO A 108 -10.48 0.46 -17.89
CA PRO A 108 -10.89 1.64 -18.66
C PRO A 108 -11.39 1.38 -20.09
N GLY A 109 -11.49 0.12 -20.52
CA GLY A 109 -12.08 -0.27 -21.80
C GLY A 109 -11.13 -0.10 -22.97
N ILE A 110 -9.84 -0.40 -22.78
CA ILE A 110 -8.78 -0.18 -23.77
C ILE A 110 -9.13 -0.92 -25.07
N ARG A 111 -9.22 -0.18 -26.17
CA ARG A 111 -9.37 -0.69 -27.53
C ARG A 111 -8.14 -0.36 -28.35
N PHE A 112 -7.66 0.87 -28.32
CA PHE A 112 -6.38 1.20 -28.96
C PHE A 112 -5.28 1.27 -27.92
N TYR A 113 -4.09 0.79 -28.27
CA TYR A 113 -2.91 0.87 -27.41
C TYR A 113 -1.64 0.94 -28.25
N ALA A 114 -0.77 1.91 -27.98
CA ALA A 114 0.55 2.00 -28.58
C ALA A 114 1.59 2.30 -27.50
N ALA A 115 2.71 1.60 -27.52
CA ALA A 115 3.77 1.74 -26.54
C ALA A 115 5.16 1.66 -27.16
N VAL A 116 6.09 2.40 -26.57
CA VAL A 116 7.52 2.37 -26.87
C VAL A 116 8.27 1.90 -25.62
N PRO A 117 9.19 0.93 -25.73
CA PRO A 117 10.02 0.50 -24.61
C PRO A 117 10.93 1.62 -24.09
N LEU A 118 11.08 1.71 -22.77
CA LEU A 118 12.06 2.57 -22.10
C LEU A 118 13.38 1.82 -21.97
N VAL A 119 14.35 2.16 -22.81
CA VAL A 119 15.61 1.41 -22.98
C VAL A 119 16.77 2.16 -22.34
N LEU A 120 17.57 1.44 -21.57
CA LEU A 120 18.81 1.95 -20.97
C LEU A 120 20.00 1.86 -21.93
N LYS A 121 21.07 2.60 -21.61
CA LYS A 121 22.34 2.57 -22.38
C LYS A 121 22.98 1.18 -22.43
N ASN A 122 22.71 0.32 -21.45
CA ASN A 122 23.14 -1.08 -21.43
C ASN A 122 22.16 -2.04 -22.12
N ASN A 123 21.24 -1.51 -22.93
CA ASN A 123 20.18 -2.22 -23.65
C ASN A 123 19.14 -2.94 -22.77
N ASN A 124 19.13 -2.71 -21.45
CA ASN A 124 18.06 -3.23 -20.60
C ASN A 124 16.78 -2.39 -20.78
N VAL A 125 15.64 -3.07 -20.96
CA VAL A 125 14.32 -2.45 -21.02
C VAL A 125 13.68 -2.39 -19.65
N ILE A 126 13.51 -1.20 -19.08
CA ILE A 126 13.00 -1.04 -17.71
C ILE A 126 11.47 -0.86 -17.65
N GLY A 127 10.84 -0.51 -18.76
CA GLY A 127 9.46 -0.07 -18.77
C GLY A 127 8.94 0.28 -20.14
N ALA A 128 7.82 0.98 -20.19
CA ALA A 128 7.22 1.46 -21.42
C ALA A 128 6.60 2.86 -21.25
N PHE A 129 6.63 3.63 -22.34
CA PHE A 129 5.85 4.84 -22.53
C PHE A 129 4.69 4.52 -23.46
N ALA A 130 3.46 4.62 -22.97
CA ALA A 130 2.29 4.13 -23.67
C ALA A 130 1.21 5.19 -23.80
N VAL A 131 0.46 5.13 -24.90
CA VAL A 131 -0.78 5.87 -25.13
C VAL A 131 -1.89 4.87 -25.42
N PHE A 132 -3.09 5.14 -24.94
CA PHE A 132 -4.21 4.23 -25.06
C PHE A 132 -5.55 4.96 -25.15
N ASP A 133 -6.53 4.29 -25.74
CA ASP A 133 -7.86 4.83 -25.95
C ASP A 133 -8.92 3.73 -25.91
N HIS A 134 -10.15 4.14 -25.61
CA HIS A 134 -11.34 3.29 -25.60
C HIS A 134 -11.96 3.08 -26.98
N LEU A 135 -11.47 3.81 -28.00
CA LEU A 135 -11.85 3.63 -29.40
C LEU A 135 -10.72 2.92 -30.15
N ALA A 136 -11.08 1.91 -30.94
CA ALA A 136 -10.14 1.29 -31.87
C ALA A 136 -9.72 2.29 -32.96
N ARG A 137 -8.52 2.12 -33.52
CA ARG A 137 -8.00 2.98 -34.58
C ARG A 137 -7.78 2.18 -35.85
N VAL A 138 -8.01 2.79 -37.01
CA VAL A 138 -7.76 2.15 -38.31
C VAL A 138 -6.26 2.08 -38.60
N SER A 139 -5.50 3.10 -38.18
CA SER A 139 -4.06 3.16 -38.37
C SER A 139 -3.39 4.00 -37.27
N PHE A 140 -2.10 3.75 -37.09
CA PHE A 140 -1.20 4.56 -36.28
C PHE A 140 0.11 4.67 -37.07
N THR A 141 0.35 5.84 -37.68
CA THR A 141 1.38 5.98 -38.71
C THR A 141 2.80 5.97 -38.14
N GLU A 142 3.79 5.72 -38.99
CA GLU A 142 5.21 5.74 -38.62
C GLU A 142 5.64 7.11 -38.07
N GLU A 143 5.07 8.22 -38.54
CA GLU A 143 5.32 9.55 -37.99
C GLU A 143 4.86 9.65 -36.53
N LYS A 144 3.67 9.09 -36.22
CA LYS A 144 3.16 9.05 -34.84
C LYS A 144 4.02 8.15 -33.94
N ILE A 145 4.50 7.03 -34.47
CA ILE A 145 5.43 6.14 -33.76
C ILE A 145 6.73 6.88 -33.46
N ARG A 146 7.32 7.58 -34.44
CA ARG A 146 8.53 8.38 -34.24
C ARG A 146 8.33 9.47 -33.20
N ALA A 147 7.20 10.17 -33.23
CA ALA A 147 6.86 11.17 -32.22
C ALA A 147 6.77 10.53 -30.81
N LEU A 148 6.15 9.35 -30.69
CA LEU A 148 6.04 8.62 -29.43
C LEU A 148 7.41 8.18 -28.92
N GLN A 149 8.31 7.77 -29.81
CA GLN A 149 9.70 7.42 -29.50
C GLN A 149 10.52 8.63 -29.02
N LEU A 150 10.32 9.81 -29.62
CA LEU A 150 10.96 11.05 -29.19
C LEU A 150 10.53 11.42 -27.76
N MET A 151 9.24 11.36 -27.45
CA MET A 151 8.74 11.62 -26.08
C MET A 151 9.27 10.58 -25.08
N ALA A 152 9.35 9.29 -25.47
CA ALA A 152 9.95 8.25 -24.63
C ALA A 152 11.44 8.51 -24.37
N ARG A 153 12.17 9.05 -25.36
CA ARG A 153 13.57 9.47 -25.20
C ARG A 153 13.68 10.64 -24.21
N ASP A 154 12.79 11.63 -24.29
CA ASP A 154 12.80 12.77 -23.37
C ASP A 154 12.60 12.33 -21.91
N VAL A 155 11.72 11.34 -21.67
CA VAL A 155 11.58 10.68 -20.35
C VAL A 155 12.91 10.08 -19.90
N MET A 156 13.61 9.36 -20.78
CA MET A 156 14.90 8.74 -20.46
C MET A 156 16.01 9.76 -20.25
N GLU A 157 16.02 10.88 -20.95
CA GLU A 157 16.98 11.97 -20.74
C GLU A 157 16.84 12.58 -19.35
N ILE A 158 15.60 12.82 -18.91
CA ILE A 158 15.32 13.27 -17.54
C ILE A 158 15.84 12.24 -16.53
N LEU A 159 15.51 10.95 -16.70
CA LEU A 159 15.94 9.89 -15.78
C LEU A 159 17.47 9.70 -15.75
N ASN A 160 18.15 9.96 -16.86
CA ASN A 160 19.60 9.84 -16.96
C ASN A 160 20.35 11.13 -16.59
N THR A 161 19.64 12.19 -16.20
CA THR A 161 20.28 13.43 -15.74
C THR A 161 21.10 13.14 -14.48
N PRO A 162 22.36 13.63 -14.38
CA PRO A 162 23.21 13.38 -13.21
C PRO A 162 22.55 13.83 -11.93
N ILE A 163 22.53 12.95 -10.93
CA ILE A 163 21.96 13.26 -9.62
C ILE A 163 22.95 14.14 -8.85
N THR A 164 22.52 15.34 -8.46
CA THR A 164 23.35 16.18 -7.58
C THR A 164 23.37 15.63 -6.15
N LYS A 165 24.43 15.92 -5.37
CA LYS A 165 24.53 15.48 -3.97
C LYS A 165 23.28 15.85 -3.13
N GLU A 166 22.67 16.99 -3.43
CA GLU A 166 21.44 17.46 -2.76
C GLU A 166 20.20 16.62 -3.12
N GLN A 167 20.08 16.17 -4.37
CA GLN A 167 19.01 15.27 -4.81
C GLN A 167 19.21 13.85 -4.25
N LEU A 168 20.46 13.40 -4.08
CA LEU A 168 20.79 12.17 -3.37
C LEU A 168 20.36 12.25 -1.90
N THR A 169 20.61 13.36 -1.20
CA THR A 169 20.18 13.55 0.19
C THR A 169 18.65 13.58 0.29
N ARG A 170 17.93 14.26 -0.62
CA ARG A 170 16.45 14.27 -0.64
C ARG A 170 15.84 12.90 -0.99
N ALA A 171 16.46 12.13 -1.90
CA ALA A 171 16.05 10.76 -2.18
C ALA A 171 16.42 9.80 -1.05
N HIS A 172 17.51 10.06 -0.34
CA HIS A 172 17.87 9.32 0.88
C HIS A 172 16.87 9.61 2.00
N ASP A 173 16.45 10.87 2.17
CA ASP A 173 15.42 11.26 3.14
C ASP A 173 14.04 10.70 2.75
N ALA A 174 13.69 10.65 1.45
CA ALA A 174 12.50 9.98 0.94
C ALA A 174 12.58 8.44 1.07
N ARG A 175 13.77 7.86 0.93
CA ARG A 175 14.06 6.43 1.22
C ARG A 175 13.85 6.11 2.69
N MET A 176 14.04 7.08 3.58
CA MET A 176 13.85 6.96 5.02
C MET A 176 12.40 7.18 5.47
N GLY A 177 11.50 7.56 4.55
CA GLY A 177 10.05 7.65 4.76
C GLY A 177 9.33 6.30 4.82
N GLN A 178 10.05 5.17 4.78
CA GLN A 178 9.51 3.88 5.20
C GLN A 178 9.54 3.81 6.74
N SER A 179 8.34 3.76 7.32
CA SER A 179 8.00 3.51 8.73
C SER A 179 9.17 3.23 9.67
N VAL A 180 9.31 4.08 10.68
CA VAL A 180 10.21 3.96 11.84
C VAL A 180 10.20 2.53 12.42
N ALA A 181 9.06 1.83 12.40
CA ALA A 181 8.93 0.47 12.93
C ALA A 181 9.75 -0.58 12.15
N HIS A 182 10.04 -0.36 10.87
CA HIS A 182 10.78 -1.33 10.05
C HIS A 182 12.30 -1.26 10.27
N ARG A 183 12.80 -0.21 10.92
CA ARG A 183 14.23 0.11 10.95
C ARG A 183 14.94 -0.14 12.28
N ILE A 184 14.22 -0.24 13.40
CA ILE A 184 14.86 -0.35 14.73
C ILE A 184 14.95 -1.79 15.22
N GLY A 185 14.18 -2.73 14.66
CA GLY A 185 14.04 -4.08 15.24
C GLY A 185 13.45 -4.06 16.67
N ARG A 186 13.14 -5.23 17.24
CA ARG A 186 12.77 -5.33 18.67
C ARG A 186 14.04 -5.36 19.51
N ALA A 187 14.13 -4.50 20.53
CA ALA A 187 15.10 -4.68 21.61
C ALA A 187 14.73 -5.95 22.40
N THR A 188 15.61 -6.95 22.41
CA THR A 188 15.37 -8.24 23.08
C THR A 188 16.18 -8.47 24.35
N ALA A 189 17.02 -7.53 24.78
CA ALA A 189 17.73 -7.64 26.06
C ALA A 189 17.42 -6.46 27.00
N ARG A 190 16.96 -6.78 28.21
CA ARG A 190 17.14 -5.95 29.40
C ARG A 190 18.52 -6.31 29.97
N GLY A 191 19.45 -5.36 29.96
CA GLY A 191 20.75 -5.49 30.61
C GLY A 191 21.23 -4.13 31.11
N ASP A 192 21.77 -4.09 32.33
CA ASP A 192 22.05 -2.88 33.10
C ASP A 192 23.11 -1.94 32.48
N PHE A 193 22.87 -0.66 32.77
CA PHE A 193 23.63 0.60 32.69
C PHE A 193 24.95 0.80 31.90
N PHE A 194 25.68 -0.18 31.36
CA PHE A 194 27.01 0.10 30.76
C PHE A 194 27.49 -0.71 29.53
N THR A 195 26.64 -1.39 28.76
CA THR A 195 27.08 -2.00 27.49
C THR A 195 26.20 -1.62 26.31
N THR A 196 26.83 -1.16 25.22
CA THR A 196 26.22 -0.82 23.93
C THR A 196 25.27 -1.94 23.49
N PRO A 197 24.00 -1.64 23.12
CA PRO A 197 23.07 -2.68 22.71
C PRO A 197 23.59 -3.39 21.45
N ILE A 198 23.72 -4.72 21.54
CA ILE A 198 24.01 -5.58 20.40
C ILE A 198 22.70 -5.78 19.64
N PHE A 199 22.71 -5.43 18.36
CA PHE A 199 21.60 -5.66 17.43
C PHE A 199 21.92 -6.92 16.62
N GLU A 200 21.21 -8.02 16.86
CA GLU A 200 21.31 -9.21 16.00
C GLU A 200 20.29 -9.17 14.86
N LYS A 201 20.73 -9.54 13.66
CA LYS A 201 19.99 -9.38 12.40
C LYS A 201 19.23 -10.66 12.01
N ASP A 202 19.39 -11.78 12.70
CA ASP A 202 19.04 -13.08 12.14
C ASP A 202 18.97 -14.21 13.18
N GLY A 203 17.76 -14.40 13.74
CA GLY A 203 17.24 -15.73 14.07
C GLY A 203 17.54 -16.34 15.45
N SER A 204 16.50 -16.46 16.28
CA SER A 204 16.41 -17.53 17.30
C SER A 204 14.95 -17.85 17.72
N GLY A 205 14.32 -18.77 16.98
CA GLY A 205 13.65 -19.96 17.54
C GLY A 205 12.50 -19.88 18.56
N GLY A 206 11.46 -19.05 18.38
CA GLY A 206 10.19 -19.15 19.12
C GLY A 206 9.06 -19.83 18.30
N PRO A 207 7.95 -20.32 18.90
CA PRO A 207 6.87 -21.08 18.22
C PRO A 207 6.03 -20.26 17.22
N TYR A 208 6.51 -19.08 16.85
CA TYR A 208 5.82 -18.08 16.07
C TYR A 208 6.51 -17.94 14.71
N ASN A 209 6.07 -18.74 13.75
CA ASN A 209 6.47 -18.57 12.35
C ASN A 209 5.86 -17.28 11.80
N GLN A 210 6.70 -16.34 11.38
CA GLN A 210 6.28 -15.33 10.40
C GLN A 210 5.89 -16.07 9.13
N ASN A 211 4.66 -15.89 8.68
CA ASN A 211 4.15 -16.60 7.52
C ASN A 211 4.61 -15.90 6.24
N HIS A 212 5.88 -16.11 5.84
CA HIS A 212 6.41 -15.62 4.56
C HIS A 212 5.75 -16.27 3.33
N ASN A 213 4.91 -17.27 3.54
CA ASN A 213 4.12 -17.94 2.50
C ASN A 213 2.74 -17.30 2.28
N PHE A 214 2.34 -16.30 3.09
CA PHE A 214 1.08 -15.62 2.88
C PHE A 214 1.22 -14.53 1.83
N ARG A 215 0.65 -14.78 0.65
CA ARG A 215 0.28 -13.73 -0.29
C ARG A 215 -1.22 -13.59 -0.16
N LEU A 216 -1.71 -12.42 0.27
CA LEU A 216 -3.11 -12.10 0.03
C LEU A 216 -3.35 -12.30 -1.48
N GLY A 217 -4.25 -13.20 -1.83
CA GLY A 217 -4.76 -13.28 -3.18
C GLY A 217 -5.19 -11.87 -3.60
N LYS A 218 -4.84 -11.47 -4.82
CA LYS A 218 -5.31 -10.20 -5.37
C LYS A 218 -6.82 -10.14 -5.16
N CYS A 219 -7.28 -9.21 -4.34
CA CYS A 219 -8.66 -8.77 -4.40
C CYS A 219 -8.85 -8.05 -5.75
N ALA A 220 -8.98 -8.84 -6.80
CA ALA A 220 -9.26 -8.43 -8.17
C ALA A 220 -9.55 -9.68 -9.01
N ASP A 221 -10.52 -10.50 -8.58
CA ASP A 221 -11.21 -11.43 -9.46
C ASP A 221 -12.61 -11.63 -8.84
N ALA A 222 -13.61 -10.94 -9.44
CA ALA A 222 -15.03 -10.97 -9.12
C ALA A 222 -15.50 -10.37 -7.77
N VAL A 223 -16.25 -9.27 -7.85
CA VAL A 223 -17.47 -9.17 -7.02
C VAL A 223 -18.32 -10.37 -7.43
N SER A 224 -18.15 -11.48 -6.73
CA SER A 224 -19.04 -12.63 -6.85
C SER A 224 -20.45 -12.15 -6.49
N TYR A 225 -21.47 -12.68 -7.14
CA TYR A 225 -22.88 -12.37 -6.83
C TYR A 225 -23.22 -12.48 -5.33
N ALA A 226 -22.42 -13.21 -4.53
CA ALA A 226 -22.52 -13.32 -3.08
C ALA A 226 -22.17 -12.04 -2.26
N ASP A 227 -21.58 -11.02 -2.89
CA ASP A 227 -21.15 -9.76 -2.25
C ASP A 227 -22.20 -8.62 -2.35
N GLN A 228 -23.17 -8.71 -3.25
CA GLN A 228 -24.22 -7.68 -3.37
C GLN A 228 -25.11 -7.61 -2.12
N ASP A 229 -25.41 -8.74 -1.49
CA ASP A 229 -26.24 -8.78 -0.29
C ASP A 229 -25.52 -8.21 0.93
N VAL A 230 -24.21 -8.49 1.06
CA VAL A 230 -23.37 -7.90 2.11
C VAL A 230 -23.27 -6.40 1.89
N TRP A 231 -23.04 -5.97 0.65
CA TRP A 231 -22.97 -4.55 0.29
C TRP A 231 -24.28 -3.83 0.58
N ARG A 232 -25.43 -4.38 0.17
CA ARG A 232 -26.75 -3.80 0.45
C ARG A 232 -27.03 -3.72 1.95
N ALA A 233 -26.71 -4.77 2.70
CA ALA A 233 -26.93 -4.82 4.14
C ALA A 233 -26.04 -3.81 4.90
N VAL A 234 -24.80 -3.61 4.46
CA VAL A 234 -23.89 -2.61 5.03
C VAL A 234 -24.26 -1.20 4.60
N TYR A 235 -24.64 -0.99 3.33
CA TYR A 235 -25.02 0.32 2.80
C TYR A 235 -26.32 0.87 3.40
N ASN A 236 -27.29 -0.01 3.67
CA ASN A 236 -28.57 0.37 4.27
C ASN A 236 -28.48 0.62 5.80
N ALA A 237 -27.30 0.44 6.42
CA ALA A 237 -27.14 0.71 7.84
C ALA A 237 -27.00 2.22 8.10
N HIS A 238 -27.65 2.70 9.16
CA HIS A 238 -27.68 4.14 9.47
C HIS A 238 -26.40 4.66 10.15
N ASP A 239 -25.65 3.79 10.84
CA ASP A 239 -24.41 4.16 11.51
C ASP A 239 -23.31 3.07 11.37
N VAL A 240 -22.06 3.46 11.65
CA VAL A 240 -20.89 2.59 11.55
C VAL A 240 -20.99 1.37 12.47
N LYS A 241 -21.65 1.52 13.63
CA LYS A 241 -21.76 0.48 14.65
C LYS A 241 -22.71 -0.63 14.20
N ALA A 242 -23.87 -0.24 13.68
CA ALA A 242 -24.87 -1.11 13.07
C ALA A 242 -24.30 -1.78 11.81
N ALA A 243 -23.60 -1.03 10.96
CA ALA A 243 -22.92 -1.59 9.80
C ALA A 243 -21.89 -2.66 10.19
N SER A 244 -21.04 -2.36 11.18
CA SER A 244 -20.03 -3.29 11.70
C SER A 244 -20.65 -4.53 12.33
N ALA A 245 -21.73 -4.37 13.10
CA ALA A 245 -22.45 -5.49 13.71
C ALA A 245 -23.13 -6.38 12.66
N THR A 246 -23.78 -5.79 11.66
CA THR A 246 -24.40 -6.52 10.54
C THR A 246 -23.35 -7.30 9.75
N LEU A 247 -22.19 -6.69 9.48
CA LEU A 247 -21.08 -7.35 8.81
C LEU A 247 -20.57 -8.57 9.60
N CYS A 248 -20.38 -8.42 10.92
CA CYS A 248 -19.98 -9.53 11.78
C CYS A 248 -21.00 -10.69 11.77
N LYS A 249 -22.31 -10.38 11.78
CA LYS A 249 -23.38 -11.40 11.69
C LYS A 249 -23.32 -12.18 10.39
N LEU A 250 -23.11 -11.49 9.27
CA LEU A 250 -23.03 -12.11 7.94
C LEU A 250 -21.79 -13.00 7.80
N LEU A 251 -20.65 -12.58 8.36
CA LEU A 251 -19.40 -13.36 8.32
C LEU A 251 -19.51 -14.66 9.11
N ILE A 252 -20.13 -14.62 10.30
CA ILE A 252 -20.39 -15.83 11.10
C ILE A 252 -21.33 -16.78 10.36
N ALA A 253 -22.43 -16.27 9.79
CA ALA A 253 -23.40 -17.08 9.08
C ALA A 253 -22.80 -17.78 7.85
N LYS A 254 -21.86 -17.15 7.14
CA LYS A 254 -21.26 -17.69 5.91
C LYS A 254 -20.13 -18.70 6.13
N LYS A 255 -19.39 -18.63 7.25
CA LYS A 255 -18.13 -19.37 7.43
C LYS A 255 -18.02 -20.17 8.74
N SER A 256 -19.12 -20.33 9.48
CA SER A 256 -19.16 -21.10 10.73
C SER A 256 -18.07 -20.66 11.72
N LEU A 257 -17.93 -19.34 11.90
CA LEU A 257 -16.97 -18.73 12.83
C LEU A 257 -17.65 -18.52 14.19
N ASP A 258 -16.92 -18.72 15.29
CA ASP A 258 -17.50 -18.67 16.64
C ASP A 258 -17.51 -17.25 17.22
N LEU A 259 -16.53 -16.43 16.83
CA LEU A 259 -16.44 -15.03 17.23
C LEU A 259 -15.90 -14.20 16.07
N VAL A 260 -16.58 -13.11 15.75
CA VAL A 260 -16.10 -12.09 14.81
C VAL A 260 -16.31 -10.72 15.42
N TYR A 261 -15.30 -9.86 15.34
CA TYR A 261 -15.40 -8.48 15.76
C TYR A 261 -14.69 -7.53 14.81
N ILE A 262 -15.11 -6.27 14.86
CA ILE A 262 -14.46 -5.13 14.24
C ILE A 262 -14.18 -4.12 15.35
N MET A 263 -12.95 -3.64 15.42
CA MET A 263 -12.54 -2.68 16.43
C MET A 263 -11.71 -1.55 15.85
N GLU A 264 -11.76 -0.42 16.53
CA GLU A 264 -10.84 0.70 16.38
C GLU A 264 -9.72 0.54 17.40
N ILE A 265 -8.47 0.72 16.98
CA ILE A 265 -7.30 0.77 17.84
C ILE A 265 -6.64 2.14 17.71
N ARG A 266 -6.27 2.73 18.84
CA ARG A 266 -5.54 3.99 18.93
C ARG A 266 -4.33 3.81 19.83
N ILE A 267 -3.17 4.15 19.29
CA ILE A 267 -1.88 4.04 19.94
C ILE A 267 -1.31 5.45 20.08
N VAL A 268 -0.95 5.81 21.32
CA VAL A 268 -0.35 7.10 21.66
C VAL A 268 1.01 6.84 22.27
N GLU A 269 2.05 7.38 21.63
CA GLU A 269 3.43 7.24 22.09
C GLU A 269 4.01 8.61 22.44
N PRO A 270 4.54 8.80 23.66
CA PRO A 270 5.17 10.05 24.06
C PRO A 270 6.62 10.13 23.57
N PHE A 271 6.95 11.26 22.95
CA PHE A 271 8.28 11.59 22.43
C PHE A 271 8.69 13.02 22.86
N GLN A 272 9.98 13.30 22.79
CA GLN A 272 10.56 14.62 22.93
C GLN A 272 11.47 14.95 21.74
N ILE A 273 11.57 16.23 21.41
CA ILE A 273 12.46 16.74 20.37
C ILE A 273 12.93 18.16 20.72
N LEU A 274 14.12 18.54 20.28
CA LEU A 274 14.60 19.91 20.41
C LEU A 274 13.69 20.88 19.65
N GLY A 275 13.37 22.01 20.27
CA GLY A 275 12.42 23.00 19.73
C GLY A 275 12.80 23.56 18.36
N GLU A 276 14.10 23.59 18.04
CA GLU A 276 14.61 24.02 16.73
C GLU A 276 14.18 23.12 15.57
N TYR A 277 13.82 21.86 15.84
CA TYR A 277 13.39 20.92 14.80
C TYR A 277 11.88 20.78 14.70
N PHE A 278 11.10 21.21 15.68
CA PHE A 278 9.64 21.06 15.64
C PHE A 278 8.97 22.38 15.25
N PRO A 279 8.20 22.43 14.14
CA PRO A 279 7.59 23.66 13.66
C PRO A 279 6.62 24.26 14.70
N PRO A 280 6.32 25.57 14.64
CA PRO A 280 5.40 26.25 15.56
C PRO A 280 3.92 25.90 15.28
N GLU A 281 3.64 24.63 15.01
CA GLU A 281 2.32 24.08 14.76
C GLU A 281 1.94 23.11 15.89
N ASN A 282 0.65 22.98 16.16
CA ASN A 282 0.14 22.09 17.20
C ASN A 282 0.11 20.62 16.78
N LYS A 283 0.07 20.36 15.47
CA LYS A 283 -0.11 19.04 14.89
C LYS A 283 0.53 19.00 13.52
N ILE A 284 1.33 17.97 13.27
CA ILE A 284 1.95 17.71 11.98
C ILE A 284 1.75 16.25 11.58
N ASP A 285 1.87 15.98 10.29
CA ASP A 285 1.91 14.62 9.75
C ASP A 285 3.22 13.93 10.17
N ALA A 286 3.12 12.74 10.73
CA ALA A 286 4.28 12.01 11.24
C ALA A 286 5.07 11.29 10.13
N GLU A 287 4.38 10.86 9.06
CA GLU A 287 4.97 10.08 7.98
C GLU A 287 5.91 10.93 7.12
N ASN A 288 5.56 12.21 6.93
CA ASN A 288 6.31 13.16 6.13
C ASN A 288 7.21 14.09 6.96
N TYR A 289 7.38 13.81 8.26
CA TYR A 289 8.11 14.70 9.14
C TYR A 289 9.63 14.60 8.95
N ARG A 290 10.23 15.67 8.42
CA ARG A 290 11.66 15.77 8.07
C ARG A 290 12.63 15.38 9.19
N TYR A 291 12.28 15.64 10.45
CA TYR A 291 13.17 15.43 11.59
C TYR A 291 12.74 14.27 12.49
N ALA A 292 11.99 13.29 11.96
CA ALA A 292 11.51 12.14 12.73
C ALA A 292 12.64 11.35 13.44
N THR A 293 13.84 11.31 12.87
CA THR A 293 15.02 10.64 13.47
C THR A 293 15.53 11.31 14.75
N LYS A 294 15.12 12.55 15.03
CA LYS A 294 15.52 13.31 16.23
C LYS A 294 14.52 13.17 17.37
N LEU A 295 13.44 12.41 17.19
CA LEU A 295 12.48 12.10 18.24
C LEU A 295 13.08 11.08 19.20
N VAL A 296 13.02 11.40 20.49
CA VAL A 296 13.44 10.49 21.57
C VAL A 296 12.21 10.07 22.35
N ARG A 297 11.97 8.77 22.49
CA ARG A 297 10.82 8.25 23.24
C ARG A 297 11.02 8.53 24.74
N THR A 298 9.99 9.03 25.40
CA THR A 298 10.07 9.42 26.82
C THR A 298 9.26 8.53 27.76
N GLY A 299 8.34 7.72 27.22
CA GLY A 299 7.45 6.87 28.01
C GLY A 299 6.89 5.67 27.27
N THR A 300 6.04 4.92 27.97
CA THR A 300 5.35 3.73 27.43
C THR A 300 4.24 4.13 26.47
N GLU A 301 3.97 3.27 25.49
CA GLU A 301 2.78 3.43 24.64
C GLU A 301 1.51 3.23 25.46
N ASP A 302 0.53 4.09 25.20
CA ASP A 302 -0.83 3.94 25.67
C ASP A 302 -1.70 3.45 24.50
N VAL A 303 -2.39 2.34 24.72
CA VAL A 303 -3.19 1.68 23.69
C VAL A 303 -4.64 1.61 24.16
N THR A 304 -5.51 2.22 23.38
CA THR A 304 -6.95 2.21 23.62
C THR A 304 -7.65 1.54 22.46
N THR A 305 -8.60 0.65 22.78
CA THR A 305 -9.40 -0.06 21.78
C THR A 305 -10.88 0.25 21.97
N ARG A 306 -11.63 0.29 20.86
CA ARG A 306 -13.08 0.49 20.86
C ARG A 306 -13.73 -0.50 19.91
N ILE A 307 -14.57 -1.38 20.45
CA ILE A 307 -15.30 -2.36 19.64
C ILE A 307 -16.44 -1.64 18.89
N LEU A 308 -16.46 -1.77 17.56
CA LEU A 308 -17.50 -1.23 16.68
C LEU A 308 -18.60 -2.25 16.41
N GLY A 309 -18.23 -3.52 16.22
CA GLY A 309 -19.16 -4.62 16.01
C GLY A 309 -18.60 -5.90 16.59
N ILE A 310 -19.46 -6.73 17.16
CA ILE A 310 -19.07 -8.02 17.72
C ILE A 310 -20.23 -8.98 17.70
N VAL A 311 -19.95 -10.23 17.35
CA VAL A 311 -20.90 -11.34 17.42
C VAL A 311 -20.13 -12.56 17.91
N GLY A 312 -20.64 -13.21 18.95
CA GLY A 312 -20.02 -14.38 19.60
C GLY A 312 -19.77 -14.19 21.11
N PRO A 313 -19.30 -15.24 21.82
CA PRO A 313 -19.01 -15.19 23.25
C PRO A 313 -17.84 -14.23 23.58
N HIS A 314 -18.14 -13.02 24.03
CA HIS A 314 -17.17 -11.93 24.14
C HIS A 314 -16.62 -11.68 25.56
N SER A 315 -17.06 -12.44 26.57
CA SER A 315 -16.59 -12.29 27.95
C SER A 315 -15.08 -12.52 28.11
N THR A 316 -14.44 -13.19 27.15
CA THR A 316 -13.01 -13.50 27.14
C THR A 316 -12.16 -12.45 26.41
N LEU A 317 -12.75 -11.58 25.59
CA LEU A 317 -12.02 -10.58 24.78
C LEU A 317 -11.28 -9.55 25.64
N ALA A 318 -11.82 -9.23 26.82
CA ALA A 318 -11.20 -8.32 27.77
C ALA A 318 -9.90 -8.86 28.38
N LYS A 319 -9.62 -10.17 28.28
CA LYS A 319 -8.41 -10.82 28.79
C LYS A 319 -7.45 -11.28 27.68
N THR A 320 -7.92 -11.47 26.45
CA THR A 320 -7.04 -11.68 25.29
C THR A 320 -6.27 -10.40 25.00
N GLU A 321 -5.11 -10.33 25.65
CA GLU A 321 -3.86 -9.72 25.23
C GLU A 321 -4.02 -8.51 24.30
N MET A 322 -4.08 -7.31 24.87
CA MET A 322 -3.80 -6.05 24.14
C MET A 322 -2.56 -6.18 23.23
N ALA A 323 -1.61 -7.03 23.60
CA ALA A 323 -0.44 -7.41 22.81
C ALA A 323 -0.78 -8.07 21.46
N LEU A 324 -1.85 -8.87 21.37
CA LEU A 324 -2.34 -9.46 20.11
C LEU A 324 -2.84 -8.37 19.17
N HIS A 325 -3.69 -7.47 19.65
CA HIS A 325 -4.22 -6.35 18.85
C HIS A 325 -3.10 -5.42 18.38
N CYS A 326 -2.15 -5.09 19.26
CA CYS A 326 -0.98 -4.29 18.90
C CYS A 326 -0.15 -4.99 17.82
N LYS A 327 0.13 -6.29 18.00
CA LYS A 327 0.92 -7.08 17.04
C LYS A 327 0.21 -7.21 15.70
N ALA A 328 -1.11 -7.39 15.70
CA ALA A 328 -1.93 -7.42 14.50
C ALA A 328 -1.88 -6.08 13.78
N PHE A 329 -2.02 -4.96 14.52
CA PHE A 329 -1.99 -3.62 13.96
C PHE A 329 -0.62 -3.24 13.38
N SER A 330 0.47 -3.62 14.05
CA SER A 330 1.83 -3.41 13.56
C SER A 330 2.19 -4.30 12.37
N SER A 331 1.48 -5.42 12.17
CA SER A 331 1.71 -6.34 11.04
C SER A 331 1.06 -5.82 9.76
N GLU A 332 1.76 -5.89 8.63
CA GLU A 332 1.24 -5.46 7.33
C GLU A 332 -0.05 -6.20 6.94
N PHE A 333 -0.11 -7.51 7.19
CA PHE A 333 -1.20 -8.41 6.79
C PHE A 333 -1.98 -9.00 7.97
N GLY A 334 -1.71 -8.55 9.20
CA GLY A 334 -2.29 -9.12 10.41
C GLY A 334 -1.52 -10.30 10.98
N CYS A 335 -2.12 -11.02 11.93
CA CYS A 335 -1.53 -12.16 12.60
C CYS A 335 -2.52 -13.32 12.77
N LEU A 336 -1.99 -14.54 12.68
CA LEU A 336 -2.70 -15.75 13.07
C LEU A 336 -2.46 -16.02 14.55
N TYR A 337 -3.53 -16.27 15.27
CA TYR A 337 -3.54 -16.72 16.65
C TYR A 337 -3.74 -18.24 16.67
N ARG A 338 -2.90 -18.94 17.42
CA ARG A 338 -3.10 -20.36 17.76
C ARG A 338 -2.67 -20.59 19.20
N SER A 339 -3.49 -21.27 19.96
CA SER A 339 -3.18 -21.66 21.33
C SER A 339 -3.60 -23.09 21.61
N LYS A 340 -2.68 -23.86 22.19
CA LYS A 340 -2.91 -25.24 22.63
C LYS A 340 -3.25 -25.33 24.12
N ALA A 341 -3.36 -24.20 24.80
CA ALA A 341 -3.64 -24.16 26.23
C ALA A 341 -5.09 -24.57 26.49
N ARG A 342 -5.35 -25.30 27.59
CA ARG A 342 -6.70 -25.86 27.88
C ARG A 342 -7.65 -24.86 28.54
N ASP A 343 -7.12 -23.72 28.97
CA ASP A 343 -7.80 -22.65 29.69
C ASP A 343 -8.26 -21.50 28.77
N VAL A 344 -7.90 -21.55 27.48
CA VAL A 344 -8.37 -20.58 26.48
C VAL A 344 -9.64 -21.07 25.80
N ARG A 345 -10.59 -20.14 25.59
CA ARG A 345 -11.84 -20.44 24.90
C ARG A 345 -11.67 -20.64 23.39
N TYR A 346 -10.78 -19.84 22.80
CA TYR A 346 -10.50 -19.86 21.37
C TYR A 346 -9.13 -20.49 21.15
N HIS A 347 -9.06 -21.51 20.30
CA HIS A 347 -7.83 -22.23 20.01
C HIS A 347 -7.15 -21.74 18.73
N SER A 348 -7.92 -21.16 17.80
CA SER A 348 -7.39 -20.51 16.61
C SER A 348 -8.10 -19.19 16.34
N GLY A 349 -7.41 -18.28 15.67
CA GLY A 349 -7.96 -17.00 15.26
C GLY A 349 -7.09 -16.29 14.23
N ILE A 350 -7.65 -15.23 13.66
CA ILE A 350 -6.96 -14.30 12.79
C ILE A 350 -7.39 -12.88 13.12
N GLU A 351 -6.43 -11.97 13.15
CA GLU A 351 -6.70 -10.55 13.31
C GLU A 351 -5.92 -9.76 12.27
N MET A 352 -6.59 -8.85 11.57
CA MET A 352 -6.02 -8.11 10.45
C MET A 352 -6.40 -6.64 10.48
N PRO A 353 -5.45 -5.72 10.23
CA PRO A 353 -5.75 -4.33 9.95
C PRO A 353 -6.30 -4.19 8.53
N PHE A 354 -7.43 -3.51 8.38
CA PHE A 354 -8.00 -3.18 7.07
C PHE A 354 -7.94 -1.68 6.75
N TYR A 355 -7.64 -0.85 7.76
CA TYR A 355 -7.41 0.59 7.57
C TYR A 355 -6.50 1.15 8.66
N ARG A 356 -5.66 2.12 8.28
CA ARG A 356 -4.77 2.86 9.18
C ARG A 356 -4.95 4.35 8.90
N HIS A 357 -5.10 5.14 9.96
CA HIS A 357 -5.07 6.59 9.85
C HIS A 357 -3.65 7.07 9.60
N ALA A 358 -3.52 8.19 8.87
CA ALA A 358 -2.25 8.91 8.78
C ALA A 358 -1.77 9.28 10.19
N ALA A 359 -0.57 8.82 10.54
CA ALA A 359 -0.01 9.07 11.86
C ALA A 359 0.30 10.57 12.04
N LYS A 360 0.08 11.08 13.25
CA LYS A 360 0.17 12.52 13.56
C LYS A 360 1.03 12.76 14.78
N LEU A 361 1.95 13.71 14.70
CA LEU A 361 2.68 14.23 15.86
C LEU A 361 1.92 15.44 16.42
N VAL A 362 1.54 15.38 17.69
CA VAL A 362 0.73 16.41 18.35
C VAL A 362 1.48 16.95 19.55
N ARG A 363 1.66 18.27 19.65
CA ARG A 363 2.26 18.88 20.85
C ARG A 363 1.43 18.56 22.08
N GLU A 364 2.10 18.23 23.17
CA GLU A 364 1.45 18.10 24.48
C GLU A 364 0.86 19.45 24.92
N LYS A 365 1.68 20.51 24.86
CA LYS A 365 1.26 21.88 25.14
C LYS A 365 0.88 22.59 23.84
N ARG A 366 -0.39 22.98 23.74
CA ARG A 366 -0.89 23.71 22.57
C ARG A 366 -0.45 25.16 22.58
N ILE A 367 -0.01 25.65 21.44
CA ILE A 367 0.22 27.06 21.15
C ILE A 367 -1.14 27.71 20.92
N LEU A 368 -1.45 28.73 21.72
CA LEU A 368 -2.66 29.55 21.59
C LEU A 368 -2.42 30.68 20.58
N LYS A 369 -3.45 31.01 19.78
CA LYS A 369 -3.37 32.10 18.80
C LYS A 369 -3.11 33.43 19.53
N GLY A 370 -2.03 34.12 19.14
CA GLY A 370 -1.67 35.45 19.68
C GLY A 370 -0.57 35.46 20.74
N GLN A 371 -0.03 34.30 21.16
CA GLN A 371 1.14 34.24 22.03
C GLN A 371 2.45 34.21 21.23
N PRO A 372 3.55 34.78 21.77
CA PRO A 372 4.87 34.69 21.14
C PRO A 372 5.29 33.23 20.98
N GLN A 373 6.07 32.94 19.94
CA GLN A 373 6.52 31.58 19.65
C GLN A 373 7.24 30.99 20.89
N PRO A 374 6.88 29.78 21.33
CA PRO A 374 7.49 29.18 22.51
C PRO A 374 8.97 28.93 22.26
N THR A 375 9.84 29.59 23.03
CA THR A 375 11.30 29.35 23.07
C THR A 375 11.65 28.15 23.94
N GLU A 376 10.87 27.07 23.83
CA GLU A 376 11.13 25.84 24.56
C GLU A 376 12.34 25.13 23.95
N LYS A 377 13.38 24.88 24.75
CA LYS A 377 14.54 24.09 24.32
C LYS A 377 14.13 22.66 23.93
N MET A 378 13.16 22.08 24.63
CA MET A 378 12.61 20.75 24.38
C MET A 378 11.10 20.80 24.27
N VAL A 379 10.56 20.19 23.22
CA VAL A 379 9.13 20.09 22.93
C VAL A 379 8.69 18.65 23.13
N LEU A 380 7.68 18.45 23.97
CA LEU A 380 7.02 17.16 24.17
C LEU A 380 5.91 16.97 23.14
N VAL A 381 5.93 15.83 22.45
CA VAL A 381 5.02 15.49 21.36
C VAL A 381 4.49 14.08 21.51
N TYR A 382 3.23 13.88 21.16
CA TYR A 382 2.57 12.59 21.09
C TYR A 382 2.51 12.13 19.65
N HIS A 383 3.13 10.99 19.36
CA HIS A 383 2.89 10.26 18.13
C HIS A 383 1.57 9.49 18.27
N LYS A 384 0.56 9.91 17.50
CA LYS A 384 -0.77 9.31 17.49
C LYS A 384 -0.93 8.51 16.21
N SER A 385 -1.05 7.20 16.37
CA SER A 385 -1.38 6.27 15.29
C SER A 385 -2.63 5.49 15.64
N GLY A 386 -3.30 4.93 14.65
CA GLY A 386 -4.52 4.18 14.88
C GLY A 386 -5.16 3.71 13.59
N GLY A 387 -6.24 2.96 13.72
CA GLY A 387 -6.98 2.44 12.58
C GLY A 387 -8.00 1.39 13.02
N TYR A 388 -8.38 0.54 12.08
CA TYR A 388 -9.40 -0.48 12.32
C TYR A 388 -8.88 -1.89 12.04
N LEU A 389 -9.25 -2.80 12.94
CA LEU A 389 -8.94 -4.22 12.89
C LEU A 389 -10.22 -5.03 12.70
N ILE A 390 -10.11 -6.14 11.98
CA ILE A 390 -11.10 -7.21 11.96
C ILE A 390 -10.49 -8.47 12.56
N GLY A 391 -11.19 -9.08 13.52
CA GLY A 391 -10.78 -10.32 14.17
C GLY A 391 -11.82 -11.40 13.98
N ALA A 392 -11.38 -12.64 13.75
CA ALA A 392 -12.21 -13.83 13.80
C ALA A 392 -11.52 -14.94 14.59
N PHE A 393 -12.27 -15.65 15.41
CA PHE A 393 -11.76 -16.70 16.28
C PHE A 393 -12.67 -17.92 16.23
N SER A 394 -12.07 -19.09 16.45
CA SER A 394 -12.78 -20.36 16.57
C SER A 394 -12.44 -21.07 17.88
N GLU A 395 -13.46 -21.69 18.47
CA GLU A 395 -13.33 -22.59 19.62
C GLU A 395 -12.67 -23.93 19.23
N HIS A 396 -12.53 -24.21 17.92
CA HIS A 396 -11.81 -25.37 17.41
C HIS A 396 -10.47 -24.97 16.79
N ASP A 397 -9.55 -25.93 16.59
CA ASP A 397 -8.31 -25.69 15.81
C ASP A 397 -8.65 -25.60 14.31
N ALA A 398 -9.38 -24.54 13.95
CA ALA A 398 -9.84 -24.30 12.60
C ALA A 398 -8.70 -23.73 11.74
N HIS A 399 -8.55 -24.29 10.53
CA HIS A 399 -7.67 -23.72 9.53
C HIS A 399 -8.40 -22.58 8.78
N PHE A 400 -7.92 -21.36 8.95
CA PHE A 400 -8.40 -20.21 8.17
C PHE A 400 -7.85 -20.30 6.73
N SER A 401 -8.69 -20.76 5.80
CA SER A 401 -8.35 -20.81 4.38
C SER A 401 -8.07 -19.41 3.81
N GLU A 402 -7.27 -19.31 2.74
CA GLU A 402 -7.04 -18.05 2.02
C GLU A 402 -8.34 -17.42 1.54
N GLU A 403 -9.34 -18.22 1.16
CA GLU A 403 -10.66 -17.75 0.74
C GLU A 403 -11.40 -17.05 1.88
N THR A 404 -11.41 -17.64 3.08
CA THR A 404 -12.03 -17.05 4.28
C THR A 404 -11.37 -15.72 4.63
N ILE A 405 -10.04 -15.68 4.57
CA ILE A 405 -9.26 -14.49 4.90
C ILE A 405 -9.51 -13.37 3.88
N ASN A 406 -9.50 -13.70 2.59
CA ASN A 406 -9.78 -12.75 1.52
C ASN A 406 -11.21 -12.19 1.62
N MET A 407 -12.19 -13.05 1.93
CA MET A 407 -13.58 -12.64 2.14
C MET A 407 -13.71 -11.68 3.32
N MET A 408 -13.08 -11.99 4.46
CA MET A 408 -13.09 -11.12 5.64
C MET A 408 -12.45 -9.77 5.34
N PHE A 409 -11.28 -9.76 4.69
CA PHE A 409 -10.57 -8.54 4.35
C PHE A 409 -11.33 -7.67 3.34
N THR A 410 -11.89 -8.28 2.31
CA THR A 410 -12.71 -7.60 1.29
C THR A 410 -13.97 -7.00 1.93
N SER A 411 -14.66 -7.78 2.75
CA SER A 411 -15.85 -7.34 3.50
C SER A 411 -15.56 -6.16 4.42
N ALA A 412 -14.44 -6.19 5.16
CA ALA A 412 -14.01 -5.07 6.01
C ALA A 412 -13.56 -3.85 5.20
N SER A 413 -12.94 -4.07 4.04
CA SER A 413 -12.54 -2.98 3.12
C SER A 413 -13.76 -2.26 2.53
N MET A 414 -14.88 -2.97 2.30
CA MET A 414 -16.14 -2.33 1.88
C MET A 414 -16.68 -1.38 2.95
N LEU A 415 -16.61 -1.77 4.23
CA LEU A 415 -17.00 -0.91 5.36
C LEU A 415 -16.19 0.40 5.36
N ARG A 416 -14.89 0.31 5.05
CA ARG A 416 -14.02 1.48 4.85
C ARG A 416 -14.50 2.36 3.71
N THR A 417 -14.75 1.79 2.53
CA THR A 417 -15.18 2.56 1.36
C THR A 417 -16.47 3.34 1.63
N ILE A 418 -17.40 2.77 2.40
CA ILE A 418 -18.71 3.39 2.67
C ILE A 418 -18.63 4.43 3.80
N TYR A 419 -17.96 4.12 4.92
CA TYR A 419 -18.06 4.93 6.15
C TYR A 419 -16.79 5.69 6.55
N PHE A 420 -15.62 5.30 6.06
CA PHE A 420 -14.35 5.90 6.48
C PHE A 420 -13.69 6.78 5.41
N SER A 421 -14.13 6.70 4.14
CA SER A 421 -13.62 7.53 3.01
C SER A 421 -14.04 9.00 3.08
N SER A 422 -15.00 9.36 3.94
CA SER A 422 -15.53 10.72 4.09
C SER A 422 -14.86 11.51 5.22
N LEU A 423 -13.85 10.96 5.90
CA LEU A 423 -13.25 11.49 7.13
C LEU A 423 -11.81 12.02 6.97
N ASP A 424 -11.25 12.03 5.77
CA ASP A 424 -9.91 12.59 5.48
C ASP A 424 -9.99 13.86 4.60
#